data_AF-A0AA47P3D3-F1
#
_entry.id   AF-A0AA47P3D3-F1
#
_cell.length_a   1.000
_cell.length_b   1.000
_cell.length_c   1.000
_cell.angle_alpha   90.00
_cell.angle_beta   90.00
_cell.angle_gamma   90.00
#
_symmetry.space_group_name_H-M   'P 1'
#
loop_
_entity.id
_entity.type
_entity.pdbx_description
1 polymer ?
#
loop_
_entity_poly.entity_id
_entity_poly.type
_entity_poly.pdbx_seq_one_letter_code
_entity_poly.pdbx_strand_id
1 'polypeptide(L)'
;MTPKIGFPWSEIRNISFNDKKFVIKPIDKKAPDFVFYAPRLRINKRILALCMGNHDLYMRRRKPDTIEVQQMKAQAKEEKSKRQMERALLESEKKKRENAEKETEKIARETMELMERLRQIEEQTKRAQDELEEQTRRALELEKERKIAHEEAERLDQDRKAAVEAKAALLNHSENQLKNQKNLATELAELTSKISQLEDAKKKKDEEAKRWQKRAMAVEGDLERTKEELKRKLMGVHIQASVHTHMHEHDETDESSAEASAELTSPEMVRDRSEEERVTEAQKNKRLQNNLKFLSTELACAVDETKKTPNDLIHAENVKAGRDKYKTLRQIRQGNTKQRVDEFESM
;
A
#
# COMPACT_ATOMS: atom_id res chain seq x y z
N MET A 1 -3.22 4.69 58.82
CA MET A 1 -1.86 4.13 58.63
C MET A 1 -1.50 3.11 59.71
N THR A 2 -1.32 3.50 60.98
CA THR A 2 -0.80 2.61 62.04
C THR A 2 -1.75 2.51 63.24
N PRO A 3 -2.62 1.48 63.35
CA PRO A 3 -3.38 1.22 64.57
C PRO A 3 -2.47 0.88 65.76
N LYS A 4 -2.99 1.04 67.00
CA LYS A 4 -2.23 0.87 68.26
C LYS A 4 -2.66 -0.36 69.06
N ILE A 5 -3.97 -0.59 69.19
CA ILE A 5 -4.58 -1.73 69.90
C ILE A 5 -5.51 -2.43 68.91
N GLY A 6 -5.63 -3.76 69.01
CA GLY A 6 -6.54 -4.54 68.17
C GLY A 6 -7.16 -5.74 68.87
N PHE A 7 -8.43 -5.99 68.55
CA PHE A 7 -9.17 -7.19 68.93
C PHE A 7 -9.56 -7.97 67.65
N PRO A 8 -9.32 -9.28 67.57
CA PRO A 8 -9.88 -10.11 66.50
C PRO A 8 -11.36 -10.43 66.80
N TRP A 9 -12.16 -10.70 65.77
CA TRP A 9 -13.57 -11.08 65.98
C TRP A 9 -13.74 -12.41 66.72
N SER A 10 -12.70 -13.26 66.77
CA SER A 10 -12.62 -14.47 67.61
C SER A 10 -12.37 -14.20 69.10
N GLU A 11 -12.22 -12.94 69.53
CA GLU A 11 -12.20 -12.56 70.95
C GLU A 11 -13.51 -11.88 71.40
N ILE A 12 -14.44 -11.59 70.48
CA ILE A 12 -15.64 -10.79 70.77
C ILE A 12 -16.87 -11.70 70.90
N ARG A 13 -17.57 -11.58 72.03
CA ARG A 13 -18.77 -12.38 72.39
C ARG A 13 -20.07 -11.67 72.05
N ASN A 14 -20.18 -10.40 72.42
CA ASN A 14 -21.41 -9.62 72.28
C ASN A 14 -21.06 -8.14 72.11
N ILE A 15 -21.90 -7.41 71.38
CA ILE A 15 -21.71 -5.99 71.06
C ILE A 15 -23.04 -5.27 71.29
N SER A 16 -23.04 -4.22 72.10
CA SER A 16 -24.23 -3.39 72.34
C SER A 16 -23.85 -1.95 72.67
N PHE A 17 -24.84 -1.06 72.75
CA PHE A 17 -24.65 0.31 73.23
C PHE A 17 -25.88 0.81 73.97
N ASN A 18 -25.70 1.81 74.83
CA ASN A 18 -26.76 2.59 75.45
C ASN A 18 -26.41 4.08 75.36
N ASP A 19 -27.28 4.88 74.74
CA ASP A 19 -27.01 6.25 74.27
C ASP A 19 -25.61 6.37 73.61
N LYS A 20 -24.67 7.06 74.27
CA LYS A 20 -23.29 7.28 73.82
C LYS A 20 -22.35 6.12 74.16
N LYS A 21 -22.63 5.36 75.23
CA LYS A 21 -21.76 4.30 75.76
C LYS A 21 -21.88 3.03 74.91
N PHE A 22 -20.81 2.68 74.21
CA PHE A 22 -20.67 1.43 73.46
C PHE A 22 -19.93 0.39 74.32
N VAL A 23 -20.35 -0.87 74.25
CA VAL A 23 -19.86 -1.96 75.10
C VAL A 23 -19.62 -3.21 74.26
N ILE A 24 -18.38 -3.70 74.25
CA ILE A 24 -17.98 -4.95 73.60
C ILE A 24 -17.58 -5.94 74.69
N LYS A 25 -18.36 -7.02 74.82
CA LYS A 25 -18.09 -8.09 75.79
C LYS A 25 -17.11 -9.09 75.19
N PRO A 26 -16.01 -9.45 75.87
CA PRO A 26 -15.06 -10.45 75.38
C PRO A 26 -15.59 -11.90 75.51
N ILE A 27 -14.97 -12.82 74.77
CA ILE A 27 -15.17 -14.27 74.96
C ILE A 27 -14.48 -14.74 76.23
N ASP A 28 -13.31 -14.22 76.59
CA ASP A 28 -12.72 -14.48 77.91
C ASP A 28 -13.55 -13.81 79.01
N LYS A 29 -14.18 -14.62 79.86
CA LYS A 29 -14.98 -14.15 81.00
C LYS A 29 -14.15 -13.49 82.11
N LYS A 30 -12.81 -13.59 82.07
CA LYS A 30 -11.90 -12.94 83.03
C LYS A 30 -11.42 -11.56 82.56
N ALA A 31 -11.61 -11.23 81.29
CA ALA A 31 -11.32 -9.90 80.77
C ALA A 31 -12.51 -8.95 81.03
N PRO A 32 -12.26 -7.66 81.34
CA PRO A 32 -13.31 -6.66 81.47
C PRO A 32 -14.02 -6.41 80.12
N ASP A 33 -15.25 -5.91 80.18
CA ASP A 33 -15.92 -5.36 79.00
C ASP A 33 -15.08 -4.20 78.43
N PHE A 34 -14.84 -4.19 77.12
CA PHE A 34 -14.23 -3.06 76.42
C PHE A 34 -15.29 -1.98 76.20
N VAL A 35 -15.05 -0.77 76.69
CA VAL A 35 -16.03 0.32 76.70
C VAL A 35 -15.47 1.53 75.95
N PHE A 36 -16.29 2.18 75.13
CA PHE A 36 -15.94 3.49 74.59
C PHE A 36 -17.18 4.36 74.40
N TYR A 37 -16.98 5.65 74.12
CA TYR A 37 -18.07 6.61 73.97
C TYR A 37 -18.05 7.24 72.57
N ALA A 38 -19.19 7.22 71.88
CA ALA A 38 -19.36 7.93 70.61
C ALA A 38 -20.26 9.16 70.82
N PRO A 39 -20.00 10.29 70.12
CA PRO A 39 -20.70 11.54 70.41
C PRO A 39 -22.17 11.60 69.95
N ARG A 40 -22.64 10.64 69.13
CA ARG A 40 -24.00 10.65 68.55
C ARG A 40 -24.58 9.24 68.38
N LEU A 41 -25.83 9.03 68.78
CA LEU A 41 -26.56 7.76 68.66
C LEU A 41 -26.56 7.15 67.24
N ARG A 42 -26.68 7.99 66.19
CA ARG A 42 -26.63 7.54 64.78
C ARG A 42 -25.27 6.92 64.40
N ILE A 43 -24.18 7.33 65.06
CA ILE A 43 -22.86 6.72 64.88
C ILE A 43 -22.85 5.33 65.54
N ASN A 44 -23.35 5.20 66.77
CA ASN A 44 -23.44 3.91 67.46
C ASN A 44 -24.30 2.88 66.70
N LYS A 45 -25.46 3.28 66.16
CA LYS A 45 -26.26 2.42 65.26
C LYS A 45 -25.45 1.93 64.04
N ARG A 46 -24.67 2.81 63.40
CA ARG A 46 -23.84 2.44 62.24
C ARG A 46 -22.64 1.56 62.62
N ILE A 47 -22.01 1.80 63.77
CA ILE A 47 -20.93 0.94 64.29
C ILE A 47 -21.48 -0.46 64.56
N LEU A 48 -22.61 -0.59 65.27
CA LEU A 48 -23.22 -1.88 65.56
C LEU A 48 -23.53 -2.68 64.28
N ALA A 49 -24.17 -2.06 63.29
CA ALA A 49 -24.47 -2.71 62.01
C ALA A 49 -23.20 -3.18 61.26
N LEU A 50 -22.14 -2.35 61.25
CA LEU A 50 -20.84 -2.74 60.65
C LEU A 50 -20.13 -3.84 61.46
N CYS A 51 -20.27 -3.84 62.78
CA CYS A 51 -19.72 -4.86 63.67
C CYS A 51 -20.40 -6.22 63.43
N MET A 52 -21.73 -6.27 63.43
CA MET A 52 -22.50 -7.47 63.07
C MET A 52 -22.16 -7.91 61.63
N GLY A 53 -22.10 -6.95 60.69
CA GLY A 53 -21.64 -7.11 59.30
C GLY A 53 -20.34 -7.89 59.17
N ASN A 54 -19.31 -7.43 59.85
CA ASN A 54 -17.99 -8.02 59.76
C ASN A 54 -17.87 -9.30 60.60
N HIS A 55 -18.58 -9.43 61.72
CA HIS A 55 -18.56 -10.61 62.57
C HIS A 55 -19.23 -11.82 61.90
N ASP A 56 -20.43 -11.67 61.32
CA ASP A 56 -21.10 -12.77 60.62
C ASP A 56 -20.28 -13.21 59.40
N LEU A 57 -19.86 -12.30 58.52
CA LEU A 57 -18.99 -12.63 57.38
C LEU A 57 -17.65 -13.26 57.82
N TYR A 58 -17.12 -12.91 58.99
CA TYR A 58 -15.93 -13.52 59.59
C TYR A 58 -16.18 -14.95 60.09
N MET A 59 -17.37 -15.24 60.61
CA MET A 59 -17.78 -16.57 61.04
C MET A 59 -18.15 -17.46 59.84
N ARG A 60 -18.84 -16.93 58.82
CA ARG A 60 -19.17 -17.66 57.58
C ARG A 60 -17.91 -18.14 56.86
N ARG A 61 -16.91 -17.27 56.68
CA ARG A 61 -15.58 -17.57 56.06
C ARG A 61 -14.76 -18.62 56.82
N ARG A 62 -15.23 -19.05 57.99
CA ARG A 62 -14.56 -20.00 58.89
C ARG A 62 -15.23 -21.35 58.96
N LYS A 63 -16.47 -21.47 58.48
CA LYS A 63 -17.14 -22.76 58.28
C LYS A 63 -16.83 -23.22 56.86
N PRO A 64 -16.93 -24.53 56.55
CA PRO A 64 -16.85 -25.00 55.17
C PRO A 64 -17.85 -24.23 54.28
N ASP A 65 -17.49 -24.02 53.01
CA ASP A 65 -18.40 -23.39 52.04
C ASP A 65 -19.73 -24.14 51.98
N THR A 66 -20.86 -23.43 51.92
CA THR A 66 -22.17 -24.05 51.66
C THR A 66 -22.17 -24.71 50.28
N ILE A 67 -23.07 -25.68 50.07
CA ILE A 67 -23.18 -26.39 48.77
C ILE A 67 -23.37 -25.40 47.62
N GLU A 68 -24.21 -24.37 47.82
CA GLU A 68 -24.41 -23.26 46.89
C GLU A 68 -23.09 -22.53 46.57
N VAL A 69 -22.30 -22.15 47.57
CA VAL A 69 -21.02 -21.46 47.37
C VAL A 69 -19.99 -22.36 46.69
N GLN A 70 -20.02 -23.67 46.93
CA GLN A 70 -19.19 -24.65 46.21
C GLN A 70 -19.62 -24.76 44.73
N GLN A 71 -20.92 -24.81 44.46
CA GLN A 71 -21.48 -24.81 43.09
C GLN A 71 -21.14 -23.52 42.34
N MET A 72 -21.33 -22.34 42.97
CA MET A 72 -20.93 -21.05 42.40
C MET A 72 -19.43 -20.98 42.08
N LYS A 73 -18.56 -21.53 42.95
CA LYS A 73 -17.11 -21.61 42.69
C LYS A 73 -16.78 -22.59 41.56
N ALA A 74 -17.50 -23.69 41.42
CA ALA A 74 -17.34 -24.64 40.31
C ALA A 74 -17.76 -23.99 38.98
N GLN A 75 -18.97 -23.43 38.91
CA GLN A 75 -19.48 -22.71 37.74
C GLN A 75 -18.57 -21.54 37.35
N ALA A 76 -18.15 -20.69 38.30
CA ALA A 76 -17.25 -19.57 38.00
C ALA A 76 -15.86 -20.02 37.51
N LYS A 77 -15.39 -21.21 37.91
CA LYS A 77 -14.16 -21.82 37.38
C LYS A 77 -14.37 -22.36 35.96
N GLU A 78 -15.49 -23.02 35.71
CA GLU A 78 -15.87 -23.56 34.40
C GLU A 78 -16.09 -22.43 33.38
N GLU A 79 -16.92 -21.44 33.70
CA GLU A 79 -17.14 -20.25 32.86
C GLU A 79 -15.84 -19.50 32.59
N LYS A 80 -14.95 -19.37 33.58
CA LYS A 80 -13.63 -18.76 33.36
C LYS A 80 -12.81 -19.58 32.38
N SER A 81 -12.81 -20.91 32.49
CA SER A 81 -12.10 -21.81 31.57
C SER A 81 -12.67 -21.75 30.15
N LYS A 82 -14.01 -21.71 30.02
CA LYS A 82 -14.73 -21.56 28.75
C LYS A 82 -14.40 -20.21 28.10
N ARG A 83 -14.53 -19.10 28.83
CA ARG A 83 -14.15 -17.75 28.35
C ARG A 83 -12.67 -17.63 28.00
N GLN A 84 -11.78 -18.42 28.63
CA GLN A 84 -10.37 -18.49 28.25
C GLN A 84 -10.15 -19.27 26.95
N MET A 85 -10.86 -20.39 26.75
CA MET A 85 -10.84 -21.17 25.51
C MET A 85 -11.42 -20.36 24.33
N GLU A 86 -12.56 -19.71 24.52
CA GLU A 86 -13.19 -18.82 23.52
C GLU A 86 -12.25 -17.68 23.11
N ARG A 87 -11.55 -17.05 24.06
CA ARG A 87 -10.54 -16.02 23.77
C ARG A 87 -9.35 -16.58 23.00
N ALA A 88 -8.84 -17.74 23.37
CA ALA A 88 -7.71 -18.37 22.66
C ALA A 88 -8.09 -18.78 21.22
N LEU A 89 -9.31 -19.28 21.02
CA LEU A 89 -9.85 -19.57 19.68
C LEU A 89 -9.96 -18.28 18.85
N LEU A 90 -10.59 -17.22 19.40
CA LEU A 90 -10.73 -15.92 18.75
C LEU A 90 -9.36 -15.28 18.41
N GLU A 91 -8.38 -15.38 19.30
CA GLU A 91 -7.02 -14.90 19.09
C GLU A 91 -6.32 -15.69 17.96
N SER A 92 -6.49 -17.02 17.94
CA SER A 92 -5.98 -17.86 16.84
C SER A 92 -6.63 -17.53 15.50
N GLU A 93 -7.94 -17.26 15.48
CA GLU A 93 -8.69 -16.96 14.27
C GLU A 93 -8.36 -15.57 13.72
N LYS A 94 -8.23 -14.57 14.61
CA LYS A 94 -7.70 -13.24 14.26
C LYS A 94 -6.31 -13.35 13.64
N LYS A 95 -5.42 -14.17 14.21
CA LYS A 95 -4.07 -14.36 13.67
C LYS A 95 -4.04 -15.07 12.32
N LYS A 96 -4.92 -16.05 12.08
CA LYS A 96 -5.10 -16.65 10.73
C LYS A 96 -5.56 -15.59 9.73
N ARG A 97 -6.56 -14.79 10.11
CA ARG A 97 -7.14 -13.74 9.25
C ARG A 97 -6.12 -12.65 8.93
N GLU A 98 -5.39 -12.16 9.92
CA GLU A 98 -4.30 -11.18 9.75
C GLU A 98 -3.21 -11.70 8.79
N ASN A 99 -2.85 -12.98 8.89
CA ASN A 99 -1.90 -13.61 7.96
C ASN A 99 -2.49 -13.73 6.54
N ALA A 100 -3.77 -14.07 6.40
CA ALA A 100 -4.44 -14.16 5.10
C ALA A 100 -4.57 -12.78 4.43
N GLU A 101 -4.93 -11.74 5.18
CA GLU A 101 -5.00 -10.35 4.71
C GLU A 101 -3.62 -9.83 4.26
N LYS A 102 -2.54 -10.22 4.96
CA LYS A 102 -1.16 -9.92 4.53
C LYS A 102 -0.75 -10.63 3.24
N GLU A 103 -1.13 -11.90 3.06
CA GLU A 103 -0.82 -12.61 1.82
C GLU A 103 -1.66 -12.08 0.64
N THR A 104 -2.92 -11.68 0.84
CA THR A 104 -3.69 -11.01 -0.23
C THR A 104 -3.14 -9.63 -0.57
N GLU A 105 -2.65 -8.85 0.40
CA GLU A 105 -1.93 -7.58 0.16
C GLU A 105 -0.62 -7.80 -0.63
N LYS A 106 0.09 -8.90 -0.35
CA LYS A 106 1.30 -9.29 -1.08
C LYS A 106 0.97 -9.71 -2.52
N ILE A 107 0.00 -10.60 -2.73
CA ILE A 107 -0.47 -11.03 -4.05
C ILE A 107 -1.01 -9.83 -4.86
N ALA A 108 -1.72 -8.90 -4.23
CA ALA A 108 -2.20 -7.69 -4.90
C ALA A 108 -1.06 -6.80 -5.43
N ARG A 109 0.02 -6.61 -4.63
CA ARG A 109 1.22 -5.89 -5.07
C ARG A 109 1.95 -6.60 -6.20
N GLU A 110 2.17 -7.91 -6.08
CA GLU A 110 2.77 -8.74 -7.12
C GLU A 110 1.94 -8.68 -8.43
N THR A 111 0.60 -8.66 -8.32
CA THR A 111 -0.32 -8.52 -9.46
C THR A 111 -0.21 -7.13 -10.11
N MET A 112 -0.13 -6.05 -9.32
CA MET A 112 0.06 -4.69 -9.85
C MET A 112 1.40 -4.53 -10.57
N GLU A 113 2.49 -5.09 -10.03
CA GLU A 113 3.79 -5.11 -10.72
C GLU A 113 3.74 -5.88 -12.04
N LEU A 114 3.07 -7.02 -12.08
CA LEU A 114 2.91 -7.82 -13.31
C LEU A 114 2.03 -7.12 -14.35
N MET A 115 0.95 -6.46 -13.93
CA MET A 115 0.10 -5.64 -14.81
C MET A 115 0.88 -4.48 -15.46
N GLU A 116 1.69 -3.76 -14.68
CA GLU A 116 2.48 -2.64 -15.21
C GLU A 116 3.59 -3.13 -16.17
N ARG A 117 4.21 -4.29 -15.88
CA ARG A 117 5.14 -4.93 -16.84
C ARG A 117 4.45 -5.36 -18.14
N LEU A 118 3.25 -5.95 -18.05
CA LEU A 118 2.46 -6.32 -19.23
C LEU A 118 2.12 -5.08 -20.07
N ARG A 119 1.64 -4.00 -19.43
CA ARG A 119 1.36 -2.72 -20.10
C ARG A 119 2.57 -2.15 -20.83
N GLN A 120 3.76 -2.22 -20.23
CA GLN A 120 5.01 -1.77 -20.86
C GLN A 120 5.38 -2.64 -22.07
N ILE A 121 5.15 -3.95 -22.01
CA ILE A 121 5.35 -4.89 -23.13
C ILE A 121 4.32 -4.64 -24.24
N GLU A 122 3.04 -4.39 -23.91
CA GLU A 122 2.00 -4.01 -24.87
C GLU A 122 2.35 -2.71 -25.59
N GLU A 123 2.81 -1.68 -24.87
CA GLU A 123 3.20 -0.41 -25.47
C GLU A 123 4.46 -0.56 -26.37
N GLN A 124 5.47 -1.32 -25.94
CA GLN A 124 6.63 -1.62 -26.77
C GLN A 124 6.25 -2.41 -28.03
N THR A 125 5.38 -3.41 -27.89
CA THR A 125 4.88 -4.22 -29.01
C THR A 125 4.12 -3.36 -30.00
N LYS A 126 3.25 -2.47 -29.51
CA LYS A 126 2.52 -1.53 -30.37
C LYS A 126 3.47 -0.58 -31.10
N ARG A 127 4.42 0.05 -30.40
CA ARG A 127 5.41 0.95 -31.05
C ARG A 127 6.20 0.23 -32.14
N ALA A 128 6.63 -1.00 -31.90
CA ALA A 128 7.32 -1.82 -32.90
C ALA A 128 6.42 -2.20 -34.09
N GLN A 129 5.12 -2.40 -33.87
CA GLN A 129 4.14 -2.62 -34.94
C GLN A 129 3.89 -1.33 -35.74
N ASP A 130 3.68 -0.19 -35.08
CA ASP A 130 3.51 1.13 -35.71
C ASP A 130 4.74 1.47 -36.59
N GLU A 131 5.97 1.19 -36.10
CA GLU A 131 7.21 1.32 -36.88
C GLU A 131 7.28 0.35 -38.06
N LEU A 132 6.90 -0.92 -37.88
CA LEU A 132 6.91 -1.93 -38.96
C LEU A 132 5.90 -1.58 -40.08
N GLU A 133 4.72 -1.07 -39.72
CA GLU A 133 3.74 -0.58 -40.68
C GLU A 133 4.25 0.65 -41.45
N GLU A 134 4.94 1.58 -40.78
CA GLU A 134 5.57 2.71 -41.48
C GLU A 134 6.73 2.27 -42.39
N GLN A 135 7.61 1.38 -41.96
CA GLN A 135 8.69 0.85 -42.82
C GLN A 135 8.10 0.12 -44.03
N THR A 136 7.02 -0.64 -43.85
CA THR A 136 6.30 -1.31 -44.95
C THR A 136 5.70 -0.30 -45.93
N ARG A 137 5.10 0.80 -45.42
CA ARG A 137 4.58 1.89 -46.27
C ARG A 137 5.69 2.55 -47.09
N ARG A 138 6.80 2.93 -46.44
CA ARG A 138 7.97 3.55 -47.08
C ARG A 138 8.60 2.64 -48.14
N ALA A 139 8.72 1.34 -47.86
CA ALA A 139 9.22 0.35 -48.84
C ALA A 139 8.32 0.25 -50.08
N LEU A 140 7.00 0.29 -49.90
CA LEU A 140 6.01 0.22 -50.98
C LEU A 140 5.90 1.55 -51.77
N GLU A 141 6.20 2.68 -51.14
CA GLU A 141 6.40 3.97 -51.80
C GLU A 141 7.67 3.93 -52.68
N LEU A 142 8.81 3.50 -52.14
CA LEU A 142 10.07 3.33 -52.90
C LEU A 142 9.96 2.31 -54.04
N GLU A 143 9.16 1.25 -53.89
CA GLU A 143 8.90 0.30 -54.99
C GLU A 143 8.12 0.94 -56.14
N LYS A 144 7.17 1.84 -55.85
CA LYS A 144 6.45 2.62 -56.88
C LYS A 144 7.37 3.61 -57.57
N GLU A 145 8.16 4.37 -56.82
CA GLU A 145 9.15 5.30 -57.39
C GLU A 145 10.15 4.55 -58.29
N ARG A 146 10.65 3.39 -57.85
CA ARG A 146 11.51 2.53 -58.66
C ARG A 146 10.84 2.06 -59.94
N LYS A 147 9.55 1.69 -59.92
CA LYS A 147 8.80 1.30 -61.13
C LYS A 147 8.65 2.47 -62.10
N ILE A 148 8.25 3.64 -61.61
CA ILE A 148 8.13 4.86 -62.43
C ILE A 148 9.47 5.23 -63.07
N ALA A 149 10.56 5.22 -62.29
CA ALA A 149 11.91 5.49 -62.79
C ALA A 149 12.39 4.43 -63.81
N HIS A 150 11.98 3.16 -63.66
CA HIS A 150 12.28 2.10 -64.62
C HIS A 150 11.50 2.27 -65.93
N GLU A 151 10.20 2.58 -65.86
CA GLU A 151 9.35 2.87 -67.02
C GLU A 151 9.82 4.13 -67.78
N GLU A 152 10.28 5.15 -67.07
CA GLU A 152 10.88 6.36 -67.67
C GLU A 152 12.24 6.04 -68.31
N ALA A 153 13.09 5.23 -67.67
CA ALA A 153 14.35 4.77 -68.25
C ALA A 153 14.18 3.90 -69.50
N GLU A 154 13.18 2.99 -69.52
CA GLU A 154 12.86 2.20 -70.72
C GLU A 154 12.36 3.10 -71.87
N ARG A 155 11.49 4.07 -71.56
CA ARG A 155 11.03 5.06 -72.57
C ARG A 155 12.20 5.85 -73.14
N LEU A 156 13.09 6.36 -72.29
CA LEU A 156 14.27 7.11 -72.73
C LEU A 156 15.23 6.26 -73.58
N ASP A 157 15.36 4.95 -73.32
CA ASP A 157 16.14 4.06 -74.19
C ASP A 157 15.41 3.72 -75.52
N GLN A 158 14.08 3.64 -75.53
CA GLN A 158 13.28 3.53 -76.76
C GLN A 158 13.41 4.79 -77.62
N ASP A 159 13.25 5.98 -77.04
CA ASP A 159 13.46 7.27 -77.71
C ASP A 159 14.91 7.39 -78.24
N ARG A 160 15.89 6.97 -77.45
CA ARG A 160 17.32 6.92 -77.86
C ARG A 160 17.55 5.95 -79.03
N LYS A 161 16.93 4.77 -79.03
CA LYS A 161 16.98 3.81 -80.15
C LYS A 161 16.37 4.41 -81.41
N ALA A 162 15.17 4.96 -81.32
CA ALA A 162 14.50 5.63 -82.44
C ALA A 162 15.32 6.80 -83.00
N ALA A 163 15.96 7.60 -82.15
CA ALA A 163 16.85 8.68 -82.57
C ALA A 163 18.14 8.17 -83.26
N VAL A 164 18.69 7.04 -82.82
CA VAL A 164 19.83 6.38 -83.48
C VAL A 164 19.43 5.80 -84.84
N GLU A 165 18.27 5.17 -84.94
CA GLU A 165 17.72 4.63 -86.19
C GLU A 165 17.40 5.75 -87.19
N ALA A 166 16.76 6.84 -86.76
CA ALA A 166 16.51 8.02 -87.58
C ALA A 166 17.81 8.66 -88.09
N LYS A 167 18.84 8.76 -87.24
CA LYS A 167 20.18 9.21 -87.63
C LYS A 167 20.83 8.27 -88.66
N ALA A 168 20.70 6.96 -88.49
CA ALA A 168 21.21 5.97 -89.43
C ALA A 168 20.49 6.03 -90.78
N ALA A 169 19.17 6.24 -90.79
CA ALA A 169 18.37 6.43 -91.98
C ALA A 169 18.76 7.71 -92.76
N LEU A 170 19.00 8.82 -92.05
CA LEU A 170 19.51 10.07 -92.66
C LEU A 170 20.91 9.90 -93.25
N LEU A 171 21.82 9.19 -92.57
CA LEU A 171 23.15 8.88 -93.10
C LEU A 171 23.05 8.02 -94.36
N ASN A 172 22.25 6.95 -94.34
CA ASN A 172 22.04 6.06 -95.49
C ASN A 172 21.38 6.82 -96.67
N HIS A 173 20.45 7.74 -96.41
CA HIS A 173 19.92 8.62 -97.44
C HIS A 173 21.01 9.54 -98.04
N SER A 174 21.87 10.12 -97.19
CA SER A 174 23.01 10.94 -97.64
C SER A 174 24.03 10.14 -98.46
N GLU A 175 24.32 8.88 -98.09
CA GLU A 175 25.20 8.00 -98.85
C GLU A 175 24.62 7.66 -100.22
N ASN A 176 23.31 7.41 -100.31
CA ASN A 176 22.64 7.16 -101.59
C ASN A 176 22.55 8.43 -102.47
N GLN A 177 22.33 9.62 -101.87
CA GLN A 177 22.45 10.89 -102.61
C GLN A 177 23.86 11.09 -103.16
N LEU A 178 24.91 10.88 -102.35
CA LEU A 178 26.31 10.99 -102.77
C LEU A 178 26.66 9.97 -103.87
N LYS A 179 26.11 8.76 -103.79
CA LYS A 179 26.25 7.72 -104.82
C LYS A 179 25.58 8.12 -106.13
N ASN A 180 24.39 8.73 -106.08
CA ASN A 180 23.72 9.27 -107.27
C ASN A 180 24.50 10.45 -107.89
N GLN A 181 25.02 11.38 -107.08
CA GLN A 181 25.90 12.46 -107.55
C GLN A 181 27.18 11.90 -108.21
N LYS A 182 27.77 10.84 -107.64
CA LYS A 182 28.93 10.15 -108.23
C LYS A 182 28.60 9.48 -109.56
N ASN A 183 27.42 8.86 -109.69
CA ASN A 183 26.96 8.27 -110.95
C ASN A 183 26.75 9.34 -112.03
N LEU A 184 26.10 10.46 -111.68
CA LEU A 184 25.96 11.63 -112.57
C LEU A 184 27.33 12.19 -112.99
N ALA A 185 28.30 12.25 -112.09
CA ALA A 185 29.66 12.67 -112.42
C ALA A 185 30.37 11.68 -113.37
N THR A 186 30.10 10.37 -113.28
CA THR A 186 30.61 9.39 -114.26
C THR A 186 29.90 9.48 -115.61
N GLU A 187 28.59 9.71 -115.66
CA GLU A 187 27.86 9.95 -116.91
C GLU A 187 28.35 11.23 -117.60
N LEU A 188 28.58 12.31 -116.85
CA LEU A 188 29.20 13.54 -117.36
C LEU A 188 30.63 13.30 -117.86
N ALA A 189 31.41 12.43 -117.21
CA ALA A 189 32.74 12.05 -117.69
C ALA A 189 32.69 11.19 -118.97
N GLU A 190 31.74 10.26 -119.08
CA GLU A 190 31.51 9.49 -120.31
C GLU A 190 31.01 10.38 -121.45
N LEU A 191 30.10 11.31 -121.19
CA LEU A 191 29.65 12.32 -122.16
C LEU A 191 30.80 13.24 -122.56
N THR A 192 31.66 13.67 -121.63
CA THR A 192 32.86 14.45 -121.94
C THR A 192 33.87 13.65 -122.78
N SER A 193 34.03 12.36 -122.50
CA SER A 193 34.83 11.44 -123.33
C SER A 193 34.21 11.23 -124.71
N LYS A 194 32.88 11.13 -124.80
CA LYS A 194 32.11 11.05 -126.06
C LYS A 194 32.28 12.33 -126.87
N ILE A 195 32.21 13.49 -126.23
CA ILE A 195 32.44 14.81 -126.82
C ILE A 195 33.89 14.88 -127.30
N SER A 196 34.88 14.53 -126.49
CA SER A 196 36.30 14.53 -126.88
C SER A 196 36.58 13.58 -128.06
N GLN A 197 35.98 12.37 -128.07
CA GLN A 197 36.07 11.45 -129.21
C GLN A 197 35.37 11.99 -130.46
N LEU A 198 34.21 12.63 -130.30
CA LEU A 198 33.51 13.32 -131.39
C LEU A 198 34.25 14.58 -131.83
N GLU A 199 35.01 15.25 -130.96
CA GLU A 199 35.86 16.40 -131.25
C GLU A 199 37.15 15.97 -131.95
N ASP A 200 37.77 14.84 -131.61
CA ASP A 200 38.93 14.32 -132.33
C ASP A 200 38.52 13.64 -133.65
N ALA A 201 37.35 12.99 -133.70
CA ALA A 201 36.73 12.54 -134.94
C ALA A 201 36.34 13.75 -135.82
N LYS A 202 35.75 14.80 -135.22
CA LYS A 202 35.48 16.09 -135.88
C LYS A 202 36.77 16.80 -136.25
N LYS A 203 37.86 16.70 -135.51
CA LYS A 203 39.13 17.40 -135.79
C LYS A 203 39.94 16.70 -136.86
N LYS A 204 39.85 15.35 -136.95
CA LYS A 204 40.25 14.56 -138.12
C LYS A 204 39.35 14.84 -139.32
N LYS A 205 38.02 14.88 -139.15
CA LYS A 205 37.07 15.27 -140.21
C LYS A 205 37.23 16.73 -140.63
N ASP A 206 37.63 17.63 -139.72
CA ASP A 206 38.06 19.02 -139.86
C ASP A 206 39.59 19.10 -140.07
N GLU A 207 40.27 18.01 -140.41
CA GLU A 207 41.64 17.99 -140.96
C GLU A 207 41.62 17.48 -142.40
N GLU A 208 40.78 16.48 -142.66
CA GLU A 208 40.10 16.36 -143.93
C GLU A 208 39.39 17.68 -144.27
N ALA A 209 38.79 18.43 -143.33
CA ALA A 209 38.23 19.76 -143.58
C ALA A 209 39.19 20.96 -143.39
N LYS A 210 40.35 20.84 -142.73
CA LYS A 210 41.49 21.73 -143.07
C LYS A 210 41.92 21.57 -144.55
N ARG A 211 41.31 20.63 -145.31
CA ARG A 211 41.33 20.48 -146.77
C ARG A 211 39.95 20.74 -147.46
N TRP A 212 38.81 20.29 -146.90
CA TRP A 212 37.42 20.41 -147.43
C TRP A 212 36.52 21.56 -146.85
N GLN A 213 36.86 22.14 -145.70
CA GLN A 213 36.07 23.18 -145.00
C GLN A 213 36.96 23.84 -143.97
N LYS A 214 37.67 24.91 -144.25
CA LYS A 214 38.16 25.68 -143.09
C LYS A 214 36.81 26.23 -142.25
N ARG A 215 36.36 25.96 -140.79
CA ARG A 215 35.22 26.33 -139.50
C ARG A 215 35.10 25.99 -137.71
N ALA A 216 33.96 25.89 -136.70
CA ALA A 216 33.68 26.03 -134.98
C ALA A 216 32.55 25.31 -133.73
N MET A 217 32.14 25.69 -132.30
CA MET A 217 31.50 24.98 -130.82
C MET A 217 30.39 25.47 -129.46
N ALA A 218 30.00 24.89 -128.10
CA ALA A 218 28.87 25.17 -126.80
C ALA A 218 28.70 24.66 -125.04
N VAL A 219 27.64 24.83 -123.94
CA VAL A 219 27.42 24.58 -122.21
C VAL A 219 26.04 24.42 -121.04
N GLU A 220 25.93 24.36 -119.51
CA GLU A 220 24.89 23.84 -118.20
C GLU A 220 24.41 24.53 -116.59
N GLY A 221 23.71 24.31 -115.23
CA GLY A 221 22.84 23.49 -113.97
C GLY A 221 22.27 23.97 -112.29
N ASP A 222 21.48 23.33 -111.14
CA ASP A 222 20.81 23.78 -109.57
C ASP A 222 20.06 22.90 -108.14
N LEU A 223 19.49 23.31 -106.78
CA LEU A 223 18.62 22.62 -105.42
C LEU A 223 18.32 22.96 -103.64
N GLU A 224 17.28 22.54 -102.60
CA GLU A 224 17.09 22.30 -100.87
C GLU A 224 15.98 22.74 -99.47
N ARG A 225 15.48 22.07 -98.18
CA ARG A 225 14.44 22.37 -96.79
C ARG A 225 14.24 21.74 -95.08
N THR A 226 13.30 22.02 -93.91
CA THR A 226 13.04 21.48 -92.25
C THR A 226 11.80 21.75 -90.93
N LYS A 227 11.57 21.23 -89.50
CA LYS A 227 10.48 21.42 -88.14
C LYS A 227 10.48 20.79 -86.43
N GLU A 228 9.74 20.66 -85.08
CA GLU A 228 8.55 20.94 -83.84
C GLU A 228 8.48 20.28 -82.13
N GLU A 229 7.75 20.16 -80.77
CA GLU A 229 6.61 20.45 -79.48
C GLU A 229 6.56 19.75 -77.79
N LEU A 230 5.87 19.60 -76.42
CA LEU A 230 4.75 19.87 -75.11
C LEU A 230 4.68 19.17 -73.42
N LYS A 231 3.92 19.08 -72.09
CA LYS A 231 2.83 19.51 -70.80
C LYS A 231 2.50 18.74 -69.17
N ARG A 232 1.77 19.10 -67.85
CA ARG A 232 1.45 18.44 -66.25
C ARG A 232 0.26 18.75 -64.88
N LYS A 233 0.07 18.24 -63.44
CA LYS A 233 -1.11 18.31 -62.13
C LYS A 233 -1.12 17.98 -60.33
N LEU A 234 -2.17 18.06 -59.22
CA LEU A 234 -2.33 17.89 -57.47
C LEU A 234 -3.71 17.40 -56.39
N MET A 235 -4.26 17.32 -54.95
CA MET A 235 -4.29 17.52 -53.22
C MET A 235 -5.47 16.99 -51.91
N GLY A 236 -5.57 17.07 -50.38
CA GLY A 236 -6.70 16.69 -49.08
C GLY A 236 -6.74 16.72 -47.25
N VAL A 237 -7.80 16.48 -46.16
CA VAL A 237 -7.95 16.50 -44.40
C VAL A 237 -9.33 16.17 -43.26
N HIS A 238 -9.81 16.08 -41.80
CA HIS A 238 -9.74 15.80 -40.07
C HIS A 238 -11.00 15.88 -38.73
N ILE A 239 -11.12 15.41 -37.27
CA ILE A 239 -12.19 15.52 -35.86
C ILE A 239 -12.09 14.83 -34.19
N GLN A 240 -12.76 14.70 -32.80
CA GLN A 240 -13.78 15.15 -31.46
C GLN A 240 -14.13 14.35 -29.84
N ALA A 241 -14.73 14.75 -28.50
CA ALA A 241 -15.18 14.01 -26.98
C ALA A 241 -15.96 14.54 -25.40
N SER A 242 -16.47 13.85 -24.13
CA SER A 242 -17.07 14.24 -22.52
C SER A 242 -17.80 13.25 -21.18
N VAL A 243 -18.38 13.23 -19.75
CA VAL A 243 -18.53 13.68 -18.08
C VAL A 243 -19.63 13.10 -16.73
N HIS A 244 -19.64 13.12 -15.20
CA HIS A 244 -20.72 12.71 -13.88
C HIS A 244 -20.66 12.78 -12.05
N THR A 245 -21.66 12.60 -10.90
CA THR A 245 -21.68 12.37 -9.15
C THR A 245 -22.93 12.47 -7.82
N HIS A 246 -23.06 11.96 -6.38
CA HIS A 246 -24.07 12.17 -4.98
C HIS A 246 -24.20 11.44 -3.30
N MET A 247 -24.90 11.79 -1.98
CA MET A 247 -25.24 11.01 -0.51
C MET A 247 -26.05 11.38 0.99
N HIS A 248 -26.23 10.46 2.07
CA HIS A 248 -26.66 10.57 3.61
C HIS A 248 -26.99 9.19 4.46
N GLU A 249 -27.31 8.82 5.80
CA GLU A 249 -27.26 9.20 7.33
C GLU A 249 -27.68 8.04 8.48
N HIS A 250 -27.66 8.17 9.89
CA HIS A 250 -27.89 7.13 11.09
C HIS A 250 -28.31 7.70 12.60
N ASP A 251 -28.54 7.19 13.91
CA ASP A 251 -28.69 5.99 14.95
C ASP A 251 -29.41 6.39 16.39
N GLU A 252 -29.60 5.85 17.70
CA GLU A 252 -29.38 4.67 18.74
C GLU A 252 -30.25 4.66 20.17
N THR A 253 -29.99 3.90 21.34
CA THR A 253 -30.92 3.44 22.54
C THR A 253 -30.49 3.27 24.14
N ASP A 254 -31.32 2.79 25.19
CA ASP A 254 -31.10 2.69 26.76
C ASP A 254 -32.03 1.75 27.78
N GLU A 255 -31.87 1.59 29.18
CA GLU A 255 -32.58 0.64 30.22
C GLU A 255 -32.92 1.02 31.80
N SER A 256 -32.88 0.14 32.87
CA SER A 256 -33.84 0.06 34.09
C SER A 256 -33.42 -0.18 35.63
N SER A 257 -34.25 0.28 36.62
CA SER A 257 -34.67 -0.12 38.05
C SER A 257 -33.83 -0.46 39.38
N ALA A 258 -34.33 0.03 40.56
CA ALA A 258 -34.68 -0.58 41.92
C ALA A 258 -33.72 -1.05 43.11
N GLU A 259 -34.32 -1.22 44.35
CA GLU A 259 -34.01 -2.12 45.55
C GLU A 259 -33.39 -1.62 46.94
N ALA A 260 -33.30 -2.50 48.00
CA ALA A 260 -33.31 -2.20 49.48
C ALA A 260 -32.26 -2.94 50.45
N SER A 261 -32.54 -3.24 51.76
CA SER A 261 -31.54 -3.68 52.83
C SER A 261 -32.05 -4.38 54.16
N ALA A 262 -31.18 -5.07 54.97
CA ALA A 262 -31.54 -5.88 56.20
C ALA A 262 -30.44 -6.11 57.34
N GLU A 263 -30.68 -7.04 58.32
CA GLU A 263 -29.95 -7.33 59.61
C GLU A 263 -29.20 -8.71 59.67
N LEU A 264 -28.47 -9.09 60.76
CA LEU A 264 -27.46 -10.19 60.80
C LEU A 264 -27.32 -11.01 62.12
N THR A 265 -26.68 -12.20 62.04
CA THR A 265 -26.74 -13.32 63.03
C THR A 265 -25.35 -13.86 63.46
N SER A 266 -25.26 -14.72 64.50
CA SER A 266 -24.00 -15.35 64.97
C SER A 266 -24.15 -16.82 65.43
N PRO A 267 -23.48 -17.82 64.79
CA PRO A 267 -23.51 -19.22 65.20
C PRO A 267 -22.15 -19.81 65.64
N GLU A 268 -22.17 -20.75 66.58
CA GLU A 268 -21.05 -21.27 67.38
C GLU A 268 -19.74 -21.74 66.71
N MET A 269 -18.69 -21.76 67.55
CA MET A 269 -17.41 -22.47 67.46
C MET A 269 -16.75 -22.62 66.08
N VAL A 270 -15.87 -21.67 65.75
CA VAL A 270 -14.70 -21.95 64.90
C VAL A 270 -13.43 -21.39 65.56
N ARG A 271 -12.35 -22.19 65.55
CA ARG A 271 -11.05 -21.86 66.14
C ARG A 271 -9.94 -21.54 65.12
N ASP A 272 -10.26 -21.45 63.83
CA ASP A 272 -9.34 -20.97 62.79
C ASP A 272 -8.83 -19.54 63.08
N ARG A 273 -7.50 -19.37 62.98
CA ARG A 273 -6.76 -18.11 63.14
C ARG A 273 -5.89 -17.78 61.92
N SER A 274 -6.25 -18.28 60.73
CA SER A 274 -5.56 -18.08 59.45
C SER A 274 -5.31 -16.62 59.03
N GLU A 275 -5.87 -15.62 59.73
CA GLU A 275 -5.45 -14.23 59.56
C GLU A 275 -4.08 -13.90 60.14
N GLU A 276 -3.62 -14.64 61.15
CA GLU A 276 -2.35 -14.38 61.84
C GLU A 276 -1.16 -14.70 60.93
N GLU A 277 -1.31 -15.66 60.00
CA GLU A 277 -0.30 -16.02 58.99
C GLU A 277 -0.29 -15.10 57.75
N ARG A 278 -1.20 -14.11 57.66
CA ARG A 278 -1.31 -13.28 56.46
C ARG A 278 -0.06 -12.43 56.22
N VAL A 279 0.34 -12.36 54.97
CA VAL A 279 1.38 -11.48 54.43
C VAL A 279 0.84 -10.75 53.20
N THR A 280 1.44 -9.62 52.86
CA THR A 280 0.97 -8.75 51.77
C THR A 280 1.23 -9.35 50.40
N GLU A 281 0.46 -8.93 49.39
CA GLU A 281 0.68 -9.36 48.01
C GLU A 281 2.10 -8.97 47.53
N ALA A 282 2.60 -7.78 47.90
CA ALA A 282 3.98 -7.35 47.63
C ALA A 282 5.07 -8.16 48.36
N GLN A 283 4.70 -9.05 49.29
CA GLN A 283 5.61 -10.03 49.91
C GLN A 283 5.51 -11.40 49.22
N LYS A 284 4.32 -11.82 48.74
CA LYS A 284 4.15 -13.09 48.00
C LYS A 284 4.59 -13.00 46.54
N ASN A 285 4.37 -11.86 45.91
CA ASN A 285 4.42 -11.69 44.46
C ASN A 285 5.66 -10.88 44.07
N LYS A 286 6.72 -11.59 43.66
CA LYS A 286 8.00 -10.99 43.26
C LYS A 286 7.86 -10.00 42.09
N ARG A 287 6.91 -10.24 41.15
CA ARG A 287 6.62 -9.30 40.06
C ARG A 287 6.03 -8.01 40.60
N LEU A 288 5.00 -8.07 41.43
CA LEU A 288 4.43 -6.86 42.05
C LEU A 288 5.48 -6.12 42.90
N GLN A 289 6.30 -6.83 43.67
CA GLN A 289 7.36 -6.19 44.47
C GLN A 289 8.36 -5.43 43.59
N ASN A 290 8.78 -6.02 42.47
CA ASN A 290 9.70 -5.38 41.53
C ASN A 290 9.05 -4.18 40.83
N ASN A 291 7.79 -4.31 40.39
CA ASN A 291 7.03 -3.20 39.78
C ASN A 291 6.87 -2.02 40.76
N LEU A 292 6.54 -2.28 42.03
CA LEU A 292 6.41 -1.23 43.05
C LEU A 292 7.76 -0.55 43.34
N LYS A 293 8.86 -1.32 43.38
CA LYS A 293 10.22 -0.75 43.51
C LYS A 293 10.58 0.13 42.31
N PHE A 294 10.31 -0.34 41.08
CA PHE A 294 10.57 0.40 39.85
C PHE A 294 9.81 1.74 39.83
N LEU A 295 8.49 1.71 40.05
CA LEU A 295 7.65 2.90 40.13
C LEU A 295 8.09 3.85 41.25
N SER A 296 8.56 3.33 42.38
CA SER A 296 9.09 4.16 43.47
C SER A 296 10.36 4.91 43.07
N THR A 297 11.24 4.29 42.28
CA THR A 297 12.46 4.93 41.75
C THR A 297 12.14 5.93 40.64
N GLU A 298 11.26 5.55 39.71
CA GLU A 298 10.85 6.38 38.56
C GLU A 298 10.16 7.68 39.02
N LEU A 299 9.22 7.57 39.97
CA LEU A 299 8.50 8.72 40.49
C LEU A 299 9.35 9.61 41.42
N ALA A 300 10.43 9.09 42.04
CA ALA A 300 11.21 9.83 43.03
C ALA A 300 11.77 11.16 42.49
N CYS A 301 12.17 11.21 41.22
CA CYS A 301 12.67 12.43 40.57
C CYS A 301 11.58 13.49 40.32
N ALA A 302 10.29 13.13 40.42
CA ALA A 302 9.14 13.99 40.20
C ALA A 302 8.34 14.30 41.49
N VAL A 303 8.79 13.81 42.65
CA VAL A 303 8.14 14.08 43.94
C VAL A 303 8.47 15.49 44.42
N ASP A 304 7.43 16.32 44.54
CA ASP A 304 7.51 17.58 45.27
C ASP A 304 7.42 17.34 46.77
N GLU A 305 8.55 17.43 47.47
CA GLU A 305 8.66 17.29 48.92
C GLU A 305 7.71 18.23 49.70
N THR A 306 7.41 19.42 49.16
CA THR A 306 6.54 20.42 49.83
C THR A 306 5.06 20.00 49.83
N LYS A 307 4.66 19.08 48.94
CA LYS A 307 3.28 18.60 48.79
C LYS A 307 2.98 17.31 49.56
N LYS A 308 3.94 16.74 50.29
CA LYS A 308 3.74 15.50 51.08
C LYS A 308 2.69 15.71 52.17
N THR A 309 1.65 14.88 52.16
CA THR A 309 0.60 14.94 53.18
C THR A 309 1.07 14.26 54.47
N PRO A 310 0.43 14.54 55.63
CA PRO A 310 0.70 13.82 56.88
C PRO A 310 0.56 12.30 56.76
N ASN A 311 -0.31 11.80 55.86
CA ASN A 311 -0.43 10.37 55.61
C ASN A 311 0.79 9.78 54.91
N ASP A 312 1.42 10.52 53.97
CA ASP A 312 2.60 10.07 53.23
C ASP A 312 3.82 9.98 54.15
N LEU A 313 3.96 10.95 55.07
CA LEU A 313 5.00 10.93 56.11
C LEU A 313 4.86 9.70 57.02
N ILE A 314 3.65 9.42 57.52
CA ILE A 314 3.38 8.24 58.35
C ILE A 314 3.56 6.94 57.52
N HIS A 315 3.22 6.94 56.23
CA HIS A 315 3.47 5.79 55.35
C HIS A 315 4.97 5.53 55.17
N ALA A 316 5.76 6.56 54.89
CA ALA A 316 7.21 6.47 54.75
C ALA A 316 7.88 5.99 56.04
N GLU A 317 7.44 6.48 57.22
CA GLU A 317 7.92 5.99 58.52
C GLU A 317 7.59 4.51 58.74
N ASN A 318 6.36 4.07 58.40
CA ASN A 318 5.99 2.65 58.46
C ASN A 318 6.87 1.77 57.57
N VAL A 319 7.08 2.17 56.31
CA VAL A 319 7.91 1.42 55.35
C VAL A 319 9.36 1.38 55.82
N LYS A 320 9.91 2.50 56.30
CA LYS A 320 11.26 2.59 56.89
C LYS A 320 11.41 1.70 58.13
N ALA A 321 10.39 1.61 58.97
CA ALA A 321 10.32 0.71 60.12
C ALA A 321 9.97 -0.75 59.75
N GLY A 322 9.86 -1.09 58.45
CA GLY A 322 9.51 -2.43 57.98
C GLY A 322 8.09 -2.89 58.36
N ARG A 323 7.22 -1.98 58.82
CA ARG A 323 5.84 -2.25 59.26
C ARG A 323 4.92 -2.37 58.04
N ASP A 324 4.10 -3.41 58.03
CA ASP A 324 3.03 -3.61 57.05
C ASP A 324 1.69 -3.87 57.74
N LYS A 325 0.60 -3.93 56.96
CA LYS A 325 -0.76 -4.13 57.46
C LYS A 325 -0.90 -5.34 58.39
N TYR A 326 -0.27 -6.47 58.05
CA TYR A 326 -0.44 -7.72 58.79
C TYR A 326 0.57 -7.87 59.92
N LYS A 327 1.81 -7.38 59.76
CA LYS A 327 2.76 -7.24 60.88
C LYS A 327 2.19 -6.36 62.00
N THR A 328 1.64 -5.20 61.63
CA THR A 328 1.03 -4.28 62.60
C THR A 328 -0.18 -4.93 63.28
N LEU A 329 -1.06 -5.59 62.52
CA LEU A 329 -2.21 -6.32 63.08
C LEU A 329 -1.80 -7.48 64.01
N ARG A 330 -0.68 -8.17 63.76
CA ARG A 330 -0.12 -9.16 64.70
C ARG A 330 0.39 -8.49 65.98
N GLN A 331 1.19 -7.43 65.86
CA GLN A 331 1.80 -6.73 66.98
C GLN A 331 0.75 -6.22 67.98
N ILE A 332 -0.27 -5.50 67.51
CA ILE A 332 -1.31 -4.89 68.36
C ILE A 332 -2.34 -5.88 68.94
N ARG A 333 -2.18 -7.18 68.66
CA ARG A 333 -2.99 -8.29 69.18
C ARG A 333 -2.23 -9.19 70.15
N GLN A 334 -0.97 -8.87 70.43
CA GLN A 334 -0.20 -9.54 71.48
C GLN A 334 -0.81 -9.26 72.87
N GLY A 335 -0.45 -10.08 73.85
CA GLY A 335 -1.08 -10.02 75.18
C GLY A 335 -2.50 -10.60 75.20
N ASN A 336 -3.01 -10.82 76.41
CA ASN A 336 -4.39 -11.27 76.61
C ASN A 336 -5.38 -10.11 76.40
N THR A 337 -6.67 -10.43 76.28
CA THR A 337 -7.71 -9.42 76.03
C THR A 337 -7.79 -8.39 77.16
N LYS A 338 -7.57 -8.78 78.43
CA LYS A 338 -7.52 -7.83 79.56
C LYS A 338 -6.43 -6.78 79.37
N GLN A 339 -5.19 -7.19 79.09
CA GLN A 339 -4.06 -6.28 78.88
C GLN A 339 -4.35 -5.25 77.78
N ARG A 340 -4.99 -5.65 76.69
CA ARG A 340 -5.36 -4.74 75.59
C ARG A 340 -6.56 -3.84 75.89
N VAL A 341 -7.39 -4.17 76.88
CA VAL A 341 -8.40 -3.24 77.44
C VAL A 341 -7.72 -2.28 78.43
N ASP A 342 -6.89 -2.80 79.35
CA ASP A 342 -6.11 -1.97 80.30
C ASP A 342 -5.25 -0.92 79.57
N GLU A 343 -4.63 -1.30 78.45
CA GLU A 343 -3.86 -0.38 77.58
C GLU A 343 -4.76 0.70 76.97
N PHE A 344 -5.97 0.35 76.51
CA PHE A 344 -6.91 1.30 75.90
C PHE A 344 -7.45 2.33 76.90
N GLU A 345 -7.81 1.91 78.11
CA GLU A 345 -8.27 2.81 79.18
C GLU A 345 -7.14 3.72 79.73
N SER A 346 -5.91 3.58 79.20
CA SER A 346 -4.74 4.43 79.51
C SER A 346 -4.34 5.39 78.38
N MET A 347 -5.09 5.46 77.27
CA MET A 347 -4.81 6.30 76.09
C MET A 347 -5.61 7.62 76.05
#